data_AF-A0A4Y9A8U6-F1
#
_entry.id   AF-A0A4Y9A8U6-F1
#
_cell.length_a   1.000
_cell.length_b   1.000
_cell.length_c   1.000
_cell.angle_alpha   90.00
_cell.angle_beta   90.00
_cell.angle_gamma   90.00
#
_symmetry.space_group_name_H-M   'P 1'
#
loop_
_entity.id
_entity.type
_entity.pdbx_description
1 polymer ?
#
loop_
_entity_poly.entity_id
_entity_poly.type
_entity_poly.pdbx_seq_one_letter_code
_entity_poly.pdbx_strand_id
1 'polypeptide(L)' 'MKRLLISLGISMTIIFGVGFLIRFVRDSDFYIAQFIGGIIGIIILIIGVFIKGTIKWDDNSF' A
#
# COMPACT_ATOMS: atom_id res chain seq x y z
N MET A 1 -12.44 8.77 1.61
CA MET A 1 -11.36 8.04 2.32
C MET A 1 -10.66 6.98 1.46
N LYS A 2 -11.36 6.20 0.62
CA LYS A 2 -10.74 5.17 -0.24
C LYS A 2 -9.56 5.65 -1.10
N ARG A 3 -9.71 6.79 -1.80
CA ARG A 3 -8.66 7.36 -2.67
C ARG A 3 -7.40 7.75 -1.89
N LEU A 4 -7.57 8.25 -0.66
CA LEU A 4 -6.46 8.58 0.24
C LEU A 4 -5.74 7.31 0.70
N LEU A 5 -6.48 6.26 1.09
CA LEU A 5 -5.90 4.98 1.48
C LEU A 5 -5.07 4.35 0.35
N ILE A 6 -5.62 4.36 -0.88
CA ILE A 6 -4.92 3.84 -2.06
C ILE A 6 -3.68 4.68 -2.35
N SER A 7 -3.79 6.01 -2.34
CA SER A 7 -2.65 6.91 -2.58
C SER A 7 -1.54 6.71 -1.54
N LEU A 8 -1.91 6.55 -0.27
CA LEU A 8 -0.98 6.30 0.82
C LEU A 8 -0.30 4.92 0.68
N GLY A 9 -1.07 3.87 0.38
CA GLY A 9 -0.54 2.54 0.12
C GLY A 9 0.46 2.54 -1.05
N ILE A 10 0.10 3.15 -2.18
CA ILE A 10 1.00 3.30 -3.33
C ILE A 10 2.28 4.04 -2.95
N SER A 11 2.16 5.19 -2.28
CA SER A 11 3.32 6.01 -1.90
C SER A 11 4.27 5.24 -0.98
N MET A 12 3.71 4.52 -0.01
CA MET A 12 4.47 3.74 0.96
C MET A 12 5.13 2.52 0.31
N THR A 13 4.45 1.82 -0.59
CA THR A 13 5.05 0.73 -1.39
C THR A 13 6.14 1.24 -2.33
N ILE A 14 6.00 2.43 -2.94
CA ILE A 14 7.06 2.99 -3.78
C ILE A 14 8.27 3.36 -2.92
N ILE A 15 8.09 4.17 -1.87
CA ILE A 15 9.21 4.67 -1.07
C ILE A 15 9.95 3.52 -0.36
N PHE A 16 9.22 2.64 0.32
CA PHE A 16 9.82 1.58 1.11
C PHE A 16 10.08 0.30 0.30
N GLY A 17 9.15 -0.10 -0.57
CA GLY A 17 9.27 -1.31 -1.37
C GLY A 17 10.28 -1.20 -2.51
N VAL A 18 10.19 -0.15 -3.34
CA VAL A 18 11.18 0.07 -4.42
C VAL A 18 12.53 0.42 -3.81
N GLY A 19 12.57 1.23 -2.75
CA GLY A 19 13.80 1.52 -2.01
C GLY A 19 14.47 0.26 -1.45
N PHE A 20 13.68 -0.63 -0.84
CA PHE A 20 14.15 -1.94 -0.38
C PHE A 20 14.69 -2.77 -1.54
N LEU A 21 13.96 -2.88 -2.64
CA LEU A 21 14.36 -3.70 -3.79
C LEU A 21 15.67 -3.21 -4.41
N ILE A 22 15.86 -1.90 -4.54
CA ILE A 22 17.10 -1.32 -5.05
C ILE A 22 18.27 -1.69 -4.14
N ARG A 23 18.13 -1.51 -2.82
CA ARG A 23 19.20 -1.86 -1.86
C ARG A 23 19.48 -3.36 -1.84
N PHE A 24 18.44 -4.18 -1.89
CA PHE A 24 18.56 -5.62 -1.90
C PHE A 24 19.29 -6.11 -3.16
N VAL A 25 18.94 -5.60 -4.34
CA VAL A 25 19.57 -6.01 -5.60
C VAL A 25 20.98 -5.43 -5.77
N ARG A 26 21.17 -4.14 -5.42
CA ARG A 26 22.44 -3.44 -5.65
C ARG A 26 23.47 -3.75 -4.58
N ASP A 27 23.06 -3.70 -3.32
CA ASP A 27 23.97 -3.75 -2.18
C ASP A 27 23.98 -5.14 -1.52
N SER A 28 23.10 -6.07 -1.95
CA SER A 28 22.86 -7.37 -1.31
C SER A 28 22.54 -7.27 0.18
N ASP A 29 22.10 -6.08 0.63
CA ASP A 29 21.82 -5.73 2.02
C ASP A 29 20.31 -5.80 2.27
N PHE A 30 19.92 -6.70 3.15
CA PHE A 30 18.53 -6.86 3.55
C PHE A 30 18.18 -5.89 4.68
N TYR A 31 17.67 -4.71 4.32
CA TYR A 31 17.24 -3.74 5.30
C TYR A 31 15.80 -3.98 5.76
N ILE A 32 15.67 -4.72 6.87
CA ILE A 32 14.40 -5.20 7.44
C ILE A 32 13.34 -4.10 7.63
N ALA A 33 13.74 -2.88 8.01
CA ALA A 33 12.81 -1.78 8.24
C ALA A 33 12.15 -1.30 6.93
N GLN A 34 12.89 -1.25 5.82
CA GLN A 34 12.32 -0.91 4.52
C GLN A 34 11.44 -2.04 3.97
N PHE A 35 11.84 -3.29 4.21
CA PHE A 35 11.00 -4.44 3.86
C PHE A 35 9.64 -4.40 4.56
N ILE A 36 9.63 -4.24 5.89
CA ILE A 36 8.39 -4.14 6.68
C ILE A 36 7.54 -2.95 6.22
N GLY A 37 8.16 -1.79 5.99
CA GLY A 37 7.45 -0.62 5.45
C GLY A 37 6.80 -0.88 4.09
N GLY A 38 7.49 -1.59 3.20
CA GLY A 38 6.95 -2.00 1.90
C GLY A 38 5.76 -2.95 2.03
N ILE A 39 5.86 -3.94 2.93
CA ILE A 39 4.77 -4.89 3.23
C ILE A 39 3.55 -4.17 3.80
N ILE A 40 3.73 -3.24 4.73
CA ILE A 40 2.64 -2.41 5.28
C ILE A 40 1.97 -1.61 4.16
N GLY A 41 2.76 -1.02 3.25
CA GLY A 41 2.22 -0.31 2.08
C GLY A 41 1.32 -1.20 1.22
N ILE A 42 1.76 -2.43 0.93
CA ILE A 42 0.99 -3.41 0.15
C ILE A 42 -0.31 -3.78 0.87
N ILE A 43 -0.27 -4.02 2.18
CA ILE A 43 -1.46 -4.34 2.99
C ILE A 43 -2.47 -3.19 2.93
N ILE A 44 -2.03 -1.93 3.07
CA ILE A 44 -2.89 -0.75 2.96
C ILE A 44 -3.51 -0.65 1.56
N LEU A 45 -2.75 -0.97 0.52
CA LEU A 45 -3.21 -0.96 -0.87
C LEU A 45 -4.29 -2.02 -1.09
N ILE A 46 -4.08 -3.24 -0.59
CA ILE A 46 -5.07 -4.33 -0.60
C ILE A 46 -6.34 -3.87 0.11
N ILE A 47 -6.23 -3.37 1.35
CA ILE A 47 -7.39 -2.87 2.11
C ILE A 47 -8.13 -1.78 1.32
N GLY A 48 -7.40 -0.79 0.76
CA GLY A 48 -7.97 0.29 -0.03
C GLY A 48 -8.71 -0.18 -1.29
N VAL A 49 -8.23 -1.25 -1.95
CA VAL A 49 -8.87 -1.84 -3.13
C VAL A 49 -10.11 -2.64 -2.73
N PHE A 50 -10.00 -3.49 -1.70
CA PHE A 50 -11.06 -4.42 -1.27
C PHE A 50 -12.20 -3.77 -0.47
N ILE A 51 -12.02 -2.58 0.09
CA ILE A 51 -13.09 -1.81 0.78
C ILE A 51 -14.31 -1.52 -0.12
N LYS A 52 -14.22 -1.64 -1.45
CA LYS A 52 -15.40 -1.47 -2.34
C LYS A 52 -16.40 -2.64 -2.25
N GLY A 53 -16.00 -3.81 -1.76
CA GLY A 53 -16.86 -5.00 -1.71
C GLY A 53 -17.92 -4.99 -0.60
N THR A 54 -17.78 -4.11 0.39
CA THR A 54 -18.62 -4.10 1.61
C THR A 54 -19.50 -2.87 1.78
N ILE A 55 -19.37 -1.87 0.90
CA ILE A 55 -20.23 -0.68 0.92
C ILE A 55 -21.34 -0.92 -0.11
N LYS A 56 -22.46 -1.49 0.35
CA LYS A 56 -23.75 -1.30 -0.31
C LYS A 56 -23.93 0.21 -0.51
N TRP A 57 -24.06 0.62 -1.76
CA TRP A 57 -24.59 1.94 -2.08
C TRP A 57 -26.04 1.92 -1.61
N ASP A 58 -26.31 2.55 -0.47
CA ASP A 58 -27.66 2.97 -0.12
C ASP A 58 -27.94 4.21 -0.97
N ASP A 59 -28.37 3.97 -2.21
CA ASP A 59 -28.95 4.99 -3.10
C ASP A 59 -30.33 5.36 -2.53
N ASN A 60 -30.35 6.16 -1.46
CA ASN A 60 -31.54 6.90 -1.09
C ASN A 60 -31.54 8.20 -1.91
N SER A 61 -32.02 8.08 -3.15
CA SER A 61 -32.42 9.19 -4.02
C SER A 61 -33.67 9.87 -3.45
N PHE A 62 -33.54 11.17 -3.14
CA PHE A 62 -34.67 12.08 -2.90
C PHE A 62 -35.46 12.35 -4.18
#